data_AF-A0A7W0QBQ0-F1
#
_entry.id   AF-A0A7W0QBQ0-F1
#
_cell.length_a   1.000
_cell.length_b   1.000
_cell.length_c   1.000
_cell.angle_alpha   90.00
_cell.angle_beta   90.00
_cell.angle_gamma   90.00
#
_symmetry.space_group_name_H-M   'P 1'
#
loop_
_entity.id
_entity.type
_entity.pdbx_description
1 polymer ?
#
loop_
_entity_poly.entity_id
_entity_poly.type
_entity_poly.pdbx_seq_one_letter_code
_entity_poly.pdbx_strand_id
1 'polypeptide(L)'
;MHNLKFGVLVCGVLGLIGVFLPMISFGDQSISLWAAREAPGGAAQVYMVMAGFAAAAAMGAMGAAKGMQRWMSIVAIIGFAFVLFKFRDGLFDLFKMAIGAKLMGIGAFAGLVFAILTLTKPEPAK
;
A
#
# COMPACT_ATOMS: atom_id res chain seq x y z
N MET A 1 18.47 -0.78 11.55
CA MET A 1 17.81 0.28 10.74
C MET A 1 17.50 -0.18 9.32
N HIS A 2 18.28 -1.12 8.75
CA HIS A 2 17.96 -1.79 7.48
C HIS A 2 16.52 -2.35 7.38
N ASN A 3 15.94 -2.83 8.48
CA ASN A 3 14.67 -3.55 8.42
C ASN A 3 13.43 -2.64 8.20
N LEU A 4 13.47 -1.36 8.58
CA LEU A 4 12.28 -0.49 8.51
C LEU A 4 11.97 -0.02 7.08
N LYS A 5 13.01 0.35 6.32
CA LYS A 5 12.88 0.72 4.90
C LYS A 5 12.48 -0.45 4.02
N PHE A 6 12.98 -1.64 4.35
CA PHE A 6 12.48 -2.90 3.77
C PHE A 6 11.02 -3.15 4.15
N GLY A 7 10.61 -2.84 5.38
CA GLY A 7 9.21 -2.89 5.80
C GLY A 7 8.30 -2.02 4.91
N VAL A 8 8.68 -0.76 4.65
CA VAL A 8 7.95 0.14 3.74
C VAL A 8 7.87 -0.44 2.32
N LEU A 9 8.99 -0.92 1.79
CA LEU A 9 9.04 -1.52 0.45
C LEU A 9 8.12 -2.75 0.36
N VAL A 10 8.28 -3.71 1.27
CA VAL A 10 7.51 -4.96 1.29
C VAL A 10 6.02 -4.65 1.43
N CYS A 11 5.64 -3.72 2.30
CA CYS A 11 4.24 -3.31 2.46
C CYS A 11 3.66 -2.65 1.20
N GLY A 12 4.44 -1.80 0.51
CA GLY A 12 4.05 -1.23 -0.77
C GLY A 12 3.85 -2.28 -1.86
N VAL A 13 4.78 -3.25 -1.96
CA VAL A 13 4.70 -4.35 -2.93
C VAL A 13 3.54 -5.30 -2.62
N LEU A 14 3.34 -5.67 -1.36
CA LEU A 14 2.20 -6.51 -0.94
C LEU A 14 0.86 -5.83 -1.23
N GLY A 15 0.78 -4.52 -1.01
CA GLY A 15 -0.39 -3.73 -1.39
C GLY A 15 -0.66 -3.76 -2.89
N LEU A 16 0.37 -3.59 -3.72
CA LEU A 16 0.25 -3.72 -5.18
C LEU A 16 -0.20 -5.12 -5.62
N ILE A 17 0.39 -6.17 -5.05
CA ILE A 17 -0.01 -7.56 -5.32
C ILE A 17 -1.48 -7.77 -4.94
N GLY A 18 -1.90 -7.20 -3.80
CA GLY A 18 -3.28 -7.25 -3.32
C GLY A 18 -4.31 -6.67 -4.30
N VAL A 19 -3.93 -5.68 -5.13
CA VAL A 19 -4.81 -5.10 -6.17
C VAL A 19 -5.19 -6.14 -7.24
N PHE A 20 -4.27 -7.04 -7.58
CA PHE A 20 -4.49 -8.07 -8.62
C PHE A 20 -5.14 -9.33 -8.07
N LEU A 21 -5.09 -9.52 -6.75
CA LEU A 21 -5.70 -10.68 -6.09
C LEU A 21 -7.20 -10.47 -5.83
N PRO A 22 -7.97 -11.56 -5.69
CA PRO A 22 -9.38 -11.50 -5.33
C PRO A 22 -9.62 -10.67 -4.07
N MET A 23 -10.49 -9.66 -4.17
CA MET A 23 -11.03 -8.94 -3.01
C MET A 23 -12.31 -9.60 -2.53
N ILE A 24 -13.20 -9.94 -3.46
CA ILE A 24 -14.50 -10.49 -3.15
C ILE A 24 -14.58 -11.88 -3.77
N SER A 25 -14.99 -12.87 -2.97
CA SER A 25 -15.24 -14.22 -3.44
C SER A 25 -16.73 -14.53 -3.21
N PHE A 26 -17.49 -14.65 -4.29
CA PHE A 26 -18.90 -15.06 -4.27
C PHE A 26 -19.02 -16.39 -5.01
N GLY A 27 -19.11 -17.50 -4.26
CA GLY A 27 -19.09 -18.84 -4.84
C GLY A 27 -17.82 -19.04 -5.69
N ASP A 28 -18.00 -19.42 -6.96
CA ASP A 28 -16.91 -19.64 -7.92
C ASP A 28 -16.37 -18.35 -8.57
N GLN A 29 -16.99 -17.19 -8.32
CA GLN A 29 -16.53 -15.93 -8.90
C GLN A 29 -15.68 -15.11 -7.92
N SER A 30 -14.48 -14.78 -8.37
CA SER A 30 -13.52 -13.96 -7.63
C SER A 30 -13.29 -12.63 -8.34
N ILE A 31 -13.67 -11.52 -7.71
CA ILE A 31 -13.49 -10.17 -8.27
C ILE A 31 -12.27 -9.52 -7.60
N SER A 32 -11.24 -9.21 -8.39
CA SER A 32 -10.09 -8.43 -7.94
C SER A 32 -10.38 -6.93 -8.05
N LEU A 33 -9.61 -6.12 -7.31
CA LEU A 33 -9.71 -4.66 -7.47
C LEU A 33 -9.34 -4.25 -8.89
N TRP A 34 -8.40 -4.96 -9.52
CA TRP A 34 -8.04 -4.74 -10.92
C TRP A 34 -9.22 -4.90 -11.88
N ALA A 35 -10.06 -5.93 -11.70
CA ALA A 35 -11.25 -6.11 -12.53
C ALA A 35 -12.24 -4.93 -12.39
N ALA A 36 -12.28 -4.28 -11.22
CA ALA A 36 -13.12 -3.10 -11.00
C ALA A 36 -12.74 -1.91 -11.90
N ARG A 37 -11.57 -1.91 -12.56
CA ARG A 37 -11.20 -0.85 -13.51
C ARG A 37 -12.15 -0.77 -14.72
N GLU A 38 -12.78 -1.89 -15.07
CA GLU A 38 -13.66 -2.00 -16.23
C GLU A 38 -15.07 -1.49 -15.92
N ALA A 39 -15.39 -1.29 -14.64
CA ALA A 39 -16.64 -0.68 -14.22
C ALA A 39 -16.62 0.85 -14.43
N PRO A 40 -17.78 1.48 -14.72
CA PRO A 40 -17.89 2.94 -14.84
C PRO A 40 -17.36 3.65 -13.58
N GLY A 41 -16.34 4.49 -13.75
CA GLY A 41 -15.69 5.22 -12.65
C GLY A 41 -14.70 4.39 -11.79
N GLY A 42 -14.62 3.08 -12.00
CA GLY A 42 -13.74 2.20 -11.24
C GLY A 42 -12.27 2.33 -11.62
N ALA A 43 -11.94 2.61 -12.89
CA ALA A 43 -10.56 2.82 -13.35
C ALA A 43 -9.80 3.85 -12.51
N ALA A 44 -10.42 5.02 -12.26
CA ALA A 44 -9.81 6.08 -11.48
C ALA A 44 -9.45 5.62 -10.06
N GLN A 45 -10.36 4.87 -9.41
CA GLN A 45 -10.11 4.32 -8.07
C GLN A 45 -8.97 3.31 -8.06
N VAL A 46 -8.94 2.38 -9.03
CA VAL A 46 -7.89 1.36 -9.11
C VAL A 46 -6.52 2.02 -9.29
N TYR A 47 -6.40 2.96 -10.24
CA TYR A 47 -5.13 3.64 -10.50
C TYR A 47 -4.69 4.54 -9.34
N MET A 48 -5.62 5.17 -8.63
CA MET A 48 -5.33 5.92 -7.41
C MET A 48 -4.75 5.03 -6.31
N VAL A 49 -5.33 3.87 -6.06
CA VAL A 49 -4.83 2.91 -5.06
C VAL A 49 -3.46 2.37 -5.48
N MET A 50 -3.29 2.02 -6.75
CA MET A 50 -2.01 1.58 -7.28
C MET A 50 -0.95 2.67 -7.17
N ALA A 51 -1.27 3.92 -7.49
CA ALA A 51 -0.34 5.04 -7.37
C ALA A 51 0.13 5.24 -5.92
N GLY A 52 -0.77 5.13 -4.94
CA GLY A 52 -0.42 5.22 -3.52
C GLY A 52 0.58 4.14 -3.09
N PHE A 53 0.32 2.88 -3.43
CA PHE A 53 1.23 1.78 -3.11
C PHE A 53 2.53 1.82 -3.93
N ALA A 54 2.47 2.17 -5.21
CA ALA A 54 3.64 2.29 -6.08
C ALA A 54 4.57 3.42 -5.63
N ALA A 55 4.02 4.57 -5.23
CA ALA A 55 4.81 5.66 -4.67
C ALA A 55 5.52 5.21 -3.38
N ALA A 56 4.80 4.55 -2.46
CA ALA A 56 5.39 4.05 -1.22
C ALA A 56 6.47 2.97 -1.48
N ALA A 57 6.22 2.04 -2.40
CA ALA A 57 7.19 1.02 -2.80
C ALA A 57 8.45 1.65 -3.43
N ALA A 58 8.29 2.65 -4.30
CA ALA A 58 9.40 3.38 -4.90
C ALA A 58 10.24 4.11 -3.85
N MET A 59 9.61 4.77 -2.88
CA MET A 59 10.31 5.42 -1.76
C MET A 59 11.05 4.40 -0.88
N GLY A 60 10.43 3.24 -0.61
CA GLY A 60 11.08 2.15 0.12
C GLY A 60 12.29 1.59 -0.63
N ALA A 61 12.19 1.38 -1.94
CA ALA A 61 13.29 0.92 -2.80
C ALA A 61 14.44 1.94 -2.85
N MET A 62 14.13 3.22 -3.04
CA MET A 62 15.13 4.29 -3.02
C MET A 62 15.81 4.41 -1.66
N GLY A 63 15.04 4.32 -0.57
CA GLY A 63 15.57 4.32 0.79
C GLY A 63 16.47 3.10 1.06
N ALA A 64 16.12 1.93 0.54
CA ALA A 64 16.95 0.73 0.63
C ALA A 64 18.30 0.92 -0.10
N ALA A 65 18.31 1.56 -1.26
CA ALA A 65 19.51 1.78 -2.07
C ALA A 65 20.42 2.92 -1.57
N LYS A 66 19.84 4.08 -1.18
CA LYS A 66 20.59 5.33 -0.91
C LYS A 66 20.47 5.86 0.54
N GLY A 67 19.76 5.14 1.40
CA GLY A 67 19.38 5.63 2.73
C GLY A 67 18.05 6.37 2.70
N MET A 68 17.21 6.15 3.70
CA MET A 68 15.84 6.68 3.70
C MET A 68 15.80 8.10 4.27
N GLN A 69 15.62 9.08 3.38
CA GLN A 69 15.50 10.49 3.75
C GLN A 69 14.10 10.81 4.30
N ARG A 70 13.98 11.91 5.07
CA ARG A 70 12.70 12.34 5.69
C ARG A 70 11.59 12.53 4.66
N TRP A 71 11.88 13.18 3.54
CA TRP A 71 10.88 13.44 2.50
C TRP A 71 10.35 12.14 1.87
N MET A 72 11.21 11.11 1.70
CA MET A 72 10.80 9.80 1.19
C MET A 72 9.81 9.11 2.15
N SER A 73 10.04 9.25 3.46
CA SER A 73 9.12 8.74 4.48
C SER A 73 7.78 9.49 4.45
N ILE A 74 7.81 10.82 4.28
CA ILE A 74 6.58 11.62 4.13
C ILE A 74 5.78 11.19 2.90
N VAL A 75 6.43 11.00 1.75
CA VAL A 75 5.76 10.54 0.53
C VAL A 75 5.16 9.14 0.71
N ALA A 76 5.88 8.22 1.36
CA ALA A 76 5.35 6.90 1.68
C ALA A 76 4.14 6.95 2.63
N ILE A 77 4.19 7.81 3.65
CA ILE A 77 3.06 8.06 4.57
C ILE A 77 1.85 8.57 3.79
N ILE A 78 2.03 9.58 2.94
CA ILE A 78 0.93 10.12 2.13
C ILE A 78 0.35 9.03 1.23
N GLY A 79 1.19 8.21 0.60
CA GLY A 79 0.76 7.10 -0.24
C GLY A 79 -0.11 6.08 0.51
N PHE A 80 0.37 5.59 1.67
CA PHE A 80 -0.39 4.64 2.48
C PHE A 80 -1.63 5.25 3.13
N ALA A 81 -1.53 6.48 3.66
CA ALA A 81 -2.64 7.17 4.28
C ALA A 81 -3.75 7.47 3.26
N PHE A 82 -3.40 7.82 2.02
CA PHE A 82 -4.36 8.02 0.95
C PHE A 82 -5.11 6.73 0.61
N VAL A 83 -4.42 5.58 0.54
CA VAL A 83 -5.07 4.28 0.35
C VAL A 83 -6.02 3.96 1.51
N LEU A 84 -5.57 4.11 2.76
CA LEU A 84 -6.43 3.90 3.94
C LEU A 84 -7.65 4.82 3.94
N PHE A 85 -7.46 6.10 3.58
CA PHE A 85 -8.55 7.06 3.46
C PHE A 85 -9.56 6.66 2.38
N LYS A 86 -9.08 6.15 1.24
CA LYS A 86 -9.95 5.69 0.16
C LYS A 86 -10.81 4.50 0.57
N PHE A 87 -10.30 3.66 1.46
CA PHE A 87 -11.03 2.53 2.02
C PHE A 87 -11.63 2.80 3.40
N ARG A 88 -11.69 4.06 3.87
CA ARG A 88 -12.09 4.38 5.25
C ARG A 88 -13.46 3.82 5.64
N ASP A 89 -14.42 3.88 4.71
CA ASP A 89 -15.81 3.50 4.96
C ASP A 89 -16.00 1.98 5.00
N GLY A 90 -15.02 1.20 4.51
CA GLY A 90 -15.02 -0.26 4.46
C GLY A 90 -13.70 -0.89 4.95
N LEU A 91 -12.94 -0.17 5.78
CA LEU A 91 -11.60 -0.59 6.17
C LEU A 91 -11.63 -1.92 6.94
N PHE A 92 -12.57 -2.04 7.86
CA PHE A 92 -12.77 -3.26 8.63
C PHE A 92 -13.32 -4.41 7.77
N ASP A 93 -13.99 -4.10 6.68
CA ASP A 93 -14.49 -5.10 5.74
C ASP A 93 -13.37 -5.66 4.86
N LEU A 94 -12.32 -4.87 4.56
CA LEU A 94 -11.11 -5.38 3.90
C LEU A 94 -10.46 -6.54 4.65
N PHE A 95 -10.52 -6.53 5.99
CA PHE A 95 -9.96 -7.60 6.81
C PHE A 95 -10.86 -8.85 6.89
N LYS A 96 -12.14 -8.75 6.52
CA LYS A 96 -13.09 -9.87 6.49
C LYS A 96 -13.21 -10.50 5.10
N MET A 97 -12.80 -9.77 4.08
CA MET A 97 -12.84 -10.14 2.66
C MET A 97 -11.75 -11.15 2.26
N ALA A 98 -11.65 -11.45 0.95
CA ALA A 98 -10.69 -12.40 0.41
C ALA A 98 -9.23 -11.91 0.55
N ILE A 99 -8.27 -12.78 0.17
CA ILE A 99 -6.84 -12.56 0.42
C ILE A 99 -6.30 -11.23 -0.14
N GLY A 100 -6.78 -10.77 -1.30
CA GLY A 100 -6.34 -9.53 -1.90
C GLY A 100 -6.71 -8.30 -1.08
N ALA A 101 -7.94 -8.28 -0.54
CA ALA A 101 -8.40 -7.22 0.34
C ALA A 101 -7.59 -7.18 1.66
N LYS A 102 -7.30 -8.35 2.25
CA LYS A 102 -6.47 -8.46 3.45
C LYS A 102 -5.05 -7.96 3.20
N LEU A 103 -4.43 -8.33 2.07
CA LEU A 103 -3.08 -7.90 1.72
C LEU A 103 -2.98 -6.39 1.49
N MET A 104 -3.99 -5.79 0.85
CA MET A 104 -4.04 -4.33 0.70
C MET A 104 -4.23 -3.64 2.06
N GLY A 105 -5.15 -4.13 2.90
CA GLY A 105 -5.40 -3.56 4.22
C GLY A 105 -4.18 -3.65 5.15
N ILE A 106 -3.58 -4.84 5.25
CA ILE A 106 -2.36 -5.06 6.03
C ILE A 106 -1.19 -4.27 5.43
N GLY A 107 -1.02 -4.28 4.12
CA GLY A 107 0.04 -3.54 3.43
C GLY A 107 -0.05 -2.04 3.68
N ALA A 108 -1.26 -1.46 3.60
CA ALA A 108 -1.46 -0.03 3.86
C ALA A 108 -1.25 0.31 5.34
N PHE A 109 -1.80 -0.49 6.27
CA PHE A 109 -1.72 -0.21 7.70
C PHE A 109 -0.31 -0.44 8.25
N ALA A 110 0.28 -1.62 8.01
CA ALA A 110 1.65 -1.92 8.42
C ALA A 110 2.66 -1.00 7.73
N GLY A 111 2.45 -0.71 6.44
CA GLY A 111 3.27 0.21 5.68
C GLY A 111 3.27 1.62 6.26
N LEU A 112 2.10 2.12 6.68
CA LEU A 112 1.98 3.41 7.35
C LEU A 112 2.76 3.43 8.67
N VAL A 113 2.64 2.39 9.50
CA VAL A 113 3.39 2.28 10.76
C VAL A 113 4.89 2.29 10.50
N PHE A 114 5.37 1.49 9.53
CA PHE A 114 6.78 1.49 9.17
C PHE A 114 7.25 2.86 8.66
N ALA A 115 6.45 3.54 7.83
CA ALA A 115 6.80 4.85 7.28
C ALA A 115 6.82 5.97 8.35
N ILE A 116 5.97 5.88 9.37
CA ILE A 116 6.02 6.77 10.55
C ILE A 116 7.26 6.47 11.39
N LEU A 117 7.58 5.20 11.60
CA LEU A 117 8.78 4.81 12.35
C LEU A 117 10.07 5.28 11.65
N THR A 118 10.14 5.23 10.31
CA THR A 118 11.30 5.76 9.57
C THR A 118 11.44 7.28 9.68
N LEU A 119 10.35 8.01 9.93
CA LEU A 119 10.40 9.46 10.20
C LEU A 119 11.09 9.79 11.54
N THR A 120 10.86 8.98 12.57
CA THR A 120 11.43 9.21 13.91
C THR A 120 12.95 8.96 13.97
N LYS A 121 13.49 8.17 13.04
CA LYS A 121 14.91 7.84 12.96
C LYS A 121 15.42 7.91 11.51
N PRO A 122 15.55 9.13 10.95
CA PRO A 122 16.02 9.30 9.59
C PRO A 122 17.51 8.96 9.49
N GLU A 123 17.87 8.14 8.49
CA GLU A 123 19.28 7.87 8.17
C GLU A 123 19.86 9.06 7.37
N PRO A 124 21.10 9.51 7.64
CA PRO A 124 21.78 10.44 6.76
C PRO A 124 21.99 9.79 5.39
N ALA A 125 21.80 10.58 4.32
CA ALA A 125 22.00 10.13 2.95
C ALA A 125 23.44 9.62 2.78
N LYS A 126 23.60 8.42 2.22
CA LYS A 126 24.92 7.89 1.84
C LYS A 126 25.31 8.36 0.45
#